data_AF-A0A843FUM9-F1
#
_entry.id   AF-A0A843FUM9-F1
#
_cell.length_a   1.000
_cell.length_b   1.000
_cell.length_c   1.000
_cell.angle_alpha   90.00
_cell.angle_beta   90.00
_cell.angle_gamma   90.00
#
_symmetry.space_group_name_H-M   'P 1'
#
loop_
_entity.id
_entity.type
_entity.pdbx_description
1 polymer ?
#
loop_
_entity_poly.entity_id
_entity_poly.type
_entity_poly.pdbx_seq_one_letter_code
_entity_poly.pdbx_strand_id
1 'polypeptide(L)'
;FFDKMFGLGFATPAGQGFVQGGSPSSFVVWVTDGIFEGHYTAIAGNLAVDIVLLLALLVLGITLTLGFASKLTTFGMVAFLLVMYTLVVPPADNPIIDDHILLAVGTLAVYFLGGFDKLSVNGWWKELPLVKRFPILG
;
A
#
# COMPACT_ATOMS: atom_id res chain seq x y z
N PHE A 1 -4.25 -5.19 -5.67
CA PHE A 1 -4.06 -4.82 -7.09
C PHE A 1 -5.09 -5.49 -7.99
N PHE A 2 -5.05 -6.81 -8.18
CA PHE A 2 -5.88 -7.51 -9.18
C PHE A 2 -7.38 -7.24 -9.07
N ASP A 3 -7.92 -7.24 -7.86
CA ASP A 3 -9.33 -6.91 -7.64
C ASP A 3 -9.70 -5.48 -8.08
N LYS A 4 -8.91 -4.46 -7.72
CA LYS A 4 -9.12 -3.08 -8.19
C LYS A 4 -8.89 -2.91 -9.70
N MET A 5 -8.02 -3.73 -10.29
CA MET A 5 -7.74 -3.68 -11.73
C MET A 5 -8.88 -4.29 -12.55
N PHE A 6 -9.41 -5.44 -12.12
CA PHE A 6 -10.31 -6.29 -12.91
C PHE A 6 -11.74 -6.42 -12.36
N GLY A 7 -12.03 -5.95 -11.15
CA GLY A 7 -13.35 -6.05 -10.52
C GLY A 7 -13.73 -7.49 -10.24
N LEU A 8 -12.96 -8.18 -9.39
CA LEU A 8 -13.11 -9.62 -9.14
C LEU A 8 -14.25 -9.94 -8.14
N GLY A 9 -14.85 -8.93 -7.51
CA GLY A 9 -15.95 -9.11 -6.56
C GLY A 9 -15.51 -9.30 -5.12
N PHE A 10 -14.25 -8.99 -4.78
CA PHE A 10 -13.80 -8.94 -3.38
C PHE A 10 -14.18 -7.60 -2.75
N ALA A 11 -13.24 -6.65 -2.70
CA ALA A 11 -13.51 -5.30 -2.21
C ALA A 11 -14.11 -4.40 -3.29
N THR A 12 -13.83 -4.73 -4.56
CA THR A 12 -14.35 -4.05 -5.74
C THR A 12 -15.52 -4.86 -6.28
N PRO A 13 -16.73 -4.28 -6.41
CA PRO A 13 -17.87 -4.99 -6.98
C PRO A 13 -17.54 -5.60 -8.35
N ALA A 14 -18.14 -6.75 -8.64
CA ALA A 14 -17.86 -7.47 -9.89
C ALA A 14 -18.15 -6.59 -11.11
N GLY A 15 -17.20 -6.50 -12.04
CA GLY A 15 -17.32 -5.66 -13.25
C GLY A 15 -17.10 -4.16 -13.02
N GLN A 16 -16.72 -3.72 -11.83
CA GLN A 16 -16.37 -2.32 -11.50
C GLN A 16 -14.85 -2.10 -11.35
N GLY A 17 -14.03 -2.92 -12.01
CA GLY A 17 -12.58 -2.72 -12.00
C GLY A 17 -12.14 -1.56 -12.89
N PHE A 18 -10.88 -1.16 -12.74
CA PHE A 18 -10.29 -0.05 -13.50
C PHE A 18 -10.39 -0.23 -15.02
N VAL A 19 -10.14 -1.45 -15.53
CA VAL A 19 -10.25 -1.72 -16.97
C VAL A 19 -11.69 -1.70 -17.48
N GLN A 20 -12.67 -1.80 -16.57
CA GLN A 20 -14.10 -1.66 -16.87
C GLN A 20 -14.61 -0.22 -16.69
N GLY A 21 -13.72 0.75 -16.43
CA GLY A 21 -14.07 2.16 -16.24
C GLY A 21 -14.38 2.55 -14.79
N GLY A 22 -14.22 1.63 -13.84
CA GLY A 22 -14.27 1.97 -12.41
C GLY A 22 -13.05 2.79 -11.97
N SER A 23 -13.17 3.53 -10.88
CA SER A 23 -12.05 4.31 -10.32
C SER A 23 -11.54 3.70 -9.01
N PRO A 24 -10.29 3.19 -8.98
CA PRO A 24 -9.62 2.69 -7.79
C PRO A 24 -9.62 3.63 -6.58
N SER A 25 -9.54 4.94 -6.79
CA SER A 25 -9.45 5.98 -5.75
C SER A 25 -10.81 6.54 -5.34
N SER A 26 -11.88 6.32 -6.12
CA SER A 26 -13.22 6.85 -5.79
C SER A 26 -13.72 6.46 -4.39
N PHE A 27 -13.23 5.34 -3.83
CA PHE A 27 -13.57 4.89 -2.48
C PHE A 27 -13.26 5.92 -1.40
N VAL A 28 -12.28 6.80 -1.59
CA VAL A 28 -11.86 7.78 -0.57
C VAL A 28 -12.99 8.72 -0.20
N VAL A 29 -13.95 9.00 -1.09
CA VAL A 29 -15.13 9.83 -0.78
C VAL A 29 -16.00 9.20 0.32
N TRP A 30 -16.02 7.88 0.42
CA TRP A 30 -16.88 7.15 1.34
C TRP A 30 -16.21 6.82 2.68
N VAL A 31 -14.88 6.84 2.72
CA VAL A 31 -14.11 6.48 3.92
C VAL A 31 -13.39 7.67 4.55
N THR A 32 -13.26 8.78 3.83
CA THR A 32 -12.60 9.96 4.39
C THR A 32 -13.55 10.71 5.29
N ASP A 33 -13.06 11.12 6.46
CA ASP A 33 -13.76 11.99 7.39
C ASP A 33 -12.81 13.08 7.92
N GLY A 34 -13.38 14.15 8.48
CA GLY A 34 -12.66 15.18 9.22
C GLY A 34 -11.81 16.12 8.36
N ILE A 35 -10.64 16.49 8.86
CA ILE A 35 -9.90 17.68 8.40
C ILE A 35 -9.35 17.56 6.97
N PHE A 36 -9.26 16.35 6.43
CA PHE A 36 -8.74 16.10 5.09
C PHE A 36 -9.83 15.76 4.06
N GLU A 37 -11.11 15.74 4.44
CA GLU A 37 -12.23 15.40 3.57
C GLU A 37 -12.19 16.18 2.24
N GLY A 38 -12.08 17.51 2.31
CA GLY A 38 -12.02 18.37 1.13
C GLY A 38 -10.84 18.06 0.19
N HIS A 39 -9.70 17.63 0.74
CA HIS A 39 -8.52 17.29 -0.05
C HIS A 39 -8.71 15.97 -0.80
N TYR A 40 -9.21 14.94 -0.12
CA TYR A 40 -9.40 13.62 -0.73
C TYR A 40 -10.56 13.58 -1.71
N THR A 41 -11.67 14.25 -1.38
CA THR A 41 -12.81 14.39 -2.30
C THR A 41 -12.43 15.11 -3.59
N ALA A 42 -11.54 16.11 -3.52
CA ALA A 42 -11.07 16.84 -4.71
C ALA A 42 -10.20 15.99 -5.66
N ILE A 43 -9.54 14.95 -5.15
CA ILE A 43 -8.67 14.07 -5.95
C ILE A 43 -9.29 12.71 -6.26
N ALA A 44 -10.41 12.38 -5.63
CA ALA A 44 -11.13 11.12 -5.84
C ALA A 44 -11.61 10.99 -7.29
N GLY A 45 -11.47 9.82 -7.88
CA GLY A 45 -11.89 9.62 -9.28
C GLY A 45 -10.90 10.16 -10.31
N ASN A 46 -9.81 10.81 -9.89
CA ASN A 46 -8.82 11.35 -10.81
C ASN A 46 -7.97 10.23 -11.42
N LEU A 47 -7.90 10.18 -12.75
CA LEU A 47 -7.17 9.15 -13.49
C LEU A 47 -5.68 9.04 -13.09
N ALA A 48 -5.01 10.16 -12.86
CA ALA A 48 -3.61 10.14 -12.45
C ALA A 48 -3.44 9.52 -11.05
N VAL A 49 -4.36 9.83 -10.13
CA VAL A 49 -4.40 9.24 -8.78
C VAL A 49 -4.70 7.75 -8.85
N ASP A 50 -5.62 7.33 -9.71
CA ASP A 50 -5.95 5.93 -9.93
C ASP A 50 -4.75 5.12 -10.42
N ILE A 51 -3.99 5.66 -11.39
CA ILE A 51 -2.77 5.03 -11.90
C ILE A 51 -1.72 4.94 -10.79
N VAL A 52 -1.49 6.01 -10.04
CA VAL A 52 -0.53 6.02 -8.92
C VAL A 52 -0.92 4.99 -7.86
N LEU A 53 -2.19 4.92 -7.49
CA LEU A 53 -2.71 3.95 -6.52
C LEU A 53 -2.52 2.52 -7.02
N LEU A 54 -2.83 2.24 -8.28
CA LEU A 54 -2.62 0.92 -8.87
C LEU A 54 -1.14 0.54 -8.93
N LEU A 55 -0.25 1.45 -9.33
CA LEU A 55 1.18 1.21 -9.34
C LEU A 55 1.73 0.95 -7.93
N ALA A 56 1.29 1.73 -6.93
CA ALA A 56 1.66 1.51 -5.54
C ALA A 56 1.22 0.11 -5.07
N LEU A 57 -0.04 -0.27 -5.31
CA LEU A 57 -0.57 -1.59 -4.96
C LEU A 57 0.15 -2.73 -5.71
N LEU A 58 0.57 -2.51 -6.95
CA LEU A 58 1.31 -3.49 -7.73
C LEU A 58 2.72 -3.69 -7.17
N VAL A 59 3.46 -2.59 -6.98
CA VAL A 59 4.83 -2.61 -6.46
C VAL A 59 4.86 -3.21 -5.07
N LEU A 60 4.00 -2.74 -4.15
CA LEU A 60 3.90 -3.30 -2.80
C LEU A 60 3.45 -4.77 -2.83
N GLY A 61 2.46 -5.11 -3.67
CA GLY A 61 2.00 -6.49 -3.81
C GLY A 61 3.10 -7.45 -4.27
N ILE A 62 3.85 -7.08 -5.32
CA ILE A 62 4.94 -7.90 -5.85
C ILE A 62 6.07 -8.03 -4.83
N THR A 63 6.51 -6.90 -4.27
CA THR A 63 7.66 -6.86 -3.38
C THR A 63 7.39 -7.52 -2.03
N LEU A 64 6.18 -7.41 -1.46
CA LEU A 64 5.81 -8.12 -0.24
C LEU A 64 5.63 -9.62 -0.46
N THR A 65 5.05 -10.02 -1.60
CA THR A 65 4.82 -11.44 -1.91
C THR A 65 6.13 -12.17 -2.17
N LEU A 66 7.02 -11.59 -2.97
CA LEU A 66 8.32 -12.19 -3.29
C LEU A 66 9.37 -11.90 -2.21
N GLY A 67 9.16 -10.85 -1.41
CA GLY A 67 10.00 -10.37 -0.32
C GLY A 67 11.40 -9.91 -0.74
N PHE A 68 11.56 -9.37 -1.95
CA PHE A 68 12.79 -8.65 -2.32
C PHE A 68 12.69 -7.15 -2.01
N ALA A 69 13.83 -6.45 -2.07
CA ALA A 69 13.93 -5.03 -1.75
C ALA A 69 13.32 -4.66 -0.39
N SER A 70 13.60 -5.49 0.63
CA SER A 70 12.89 -5.50 1.91
C SER A 70 12.82 -4.14 2.60
N LYS A 71 13.87 -3.31 2.51
CA LYS A 71 13.91 -1.97 3.08
C LYS A 71 12.96 -1.02 2.35
N LEU A 72 13.05 -0.94 1.03
CA LEU A 72 12.22 -0.05 0.22
C LEU A 72 10.74 -0.42 0.35
N THR A 73 10.46 -1.72 0.34
CA THR A 73 9.12 -2.28 0.52
C THR A 73 8.54 -1.92 1.88
N THR A 74 9.32 -2.08 2.94
CA THR A 74 8.91 -1.76 4.32
C THR A 74 8.57 -0.27 4.44
N PHE A 75 9.48 0.61 4.00
CA PHE A 75 9.22 2.05 4.08
C PHE A 75 8.07 2.49 3.17
N GLY A 76 7.96 1.91 1.97
CA GLY A 76 6.86 2.17 1.06
C GLY A 76 5.51 1.75 1.64
N MET A 77 5.44 0.58 2.27
CA MET A 77 4.22 0.08 2.91
C MET A 77 3.83 0.94 4.12
N VAL A 78 4.79 1.31 4.97
CA VAL A 78 4.54 2.21 6.10
C VAL A 78 4.05 3.57 5.61
N ALA A 79 4.69 4.16 4.60
CA ALA A 79 4.24 5.43 4.02
C ALA A 79 2.83 5.33 3.43
N PHE A 80 2.53 4.24 2.70
CA PHE A 80 1.21 3.96 2.16
C PHE A 80 0.15 3.87 3.27
N LEU A 81 0.43 3.12 4.34
CA LEU A 81 -0.48 2.99 5.49
C LEU A 81 -0.69 4.30 6.22
N LEU A 82 0.35 5.15 6.36
CA LEU A 82 0.19 6.47 6.97
C LEU A 82 -0.67 7.39 6.11
N VAL A 83 -0.56 7.33 4.78
CA VAL A 83 -1.48 8.05 3.88
C VAL A 83 -2.90 7.50 4.02
N MET A 84 -3.09 6.19 4.19
CA MET A 84 -4.41 5.63 4.44
C MET A 84 -4.97 6.06 5.80
N TYR A 85 -4.13 6.14 6.83
CA TYR A 85 -4.52 6.65 8.15
C TYR A 85 -5.05 8.09 8.08
N THR A 86 -4.44 8.96 7.25
CA THR A 86 -4.93 10.34 7.12
C THR A 86 -6.29 10.49 6.45
N LEU A 87 -6.85 9.44 5.83
CA LEU A 87 -8.23 9.48 5.34
C LEU A 87 -9.20 9.50 6.54
N VAL A 88 -8.85 8.86 7.64
CA VAL A 88 -9.76 8.65 8.78
C VAL A 88 -9.40 9.55 9.97
N VAL A 89 -8.87 10.76 9.75
CA VAL A 89 -8.46 11.67 10.85
C VAL A 89 -9.54 12.74 11.11
N PRO A 90 -10.08 12.83 12.34
CA PRO A 90 -9.75 12.03 13.54
C PRO A 90 -10.37 10.63 13.50
N PRO A 91 -9.66 9.59 13.99
CA PRO A 91 -10.18 8.23 13.97
C PRO A 91 -11.32 8.05 14.96
N ALA A 92 -12.26 7.16 14.62
CA ALA A 92 -13.52 6.98 15.35
C ALA A 92 -13.31 6.56 16.82
N ASP A 93 -12.33 5.68 17.08
CA ASP A 93 -12.14 5.07 18.39
C ASP A 93 -10.85 5.52 19.09
N ASN A 94 -9.68 5.27 18.48
CA ASN A 94 -8.38 5.54 19.09
C ASN A 94 -7.30 5.88 18.05
N PRO A 95 -6.51 6.95 18.27
CA PRO A 95 -5.48 7.37 17.31
C PRO A 95 -4.22 6.49 17.25
N ILE A 96 -4.05 5.57 18.20
CA ILE A 96 -2.91 4.64 18.26
C ILE A 96 -3.37 3.23 17.90
N ILE A 97 -4.53 2.83 18.41
CA ILE A 97 -5.14 1.52 18.14
C ILE A 97 -6.05 1.66 16.91
N ASP A 98 -5.43 1.94 15.77
CA ASP A 98 -6.04 1.99 14.44
C ASP A 98 -5.39 0.92 13.55
N ASP A 99 -6.17 0.30 12.66
CA ASP A 99 -5.70 -0.78 11.80
C ASP A 99 -4.48 -0.37 10.96
N HIS A 100 -4.44 0.86 10.45
CA HIS A 100 -3.30 1.33 9.64
C HIS A 100 -2.04 1.51 10.47
N ILE A 101 -2.17 2.01 11.70
CA ILE A 101 -1.04 2.18 12.63
C ILE A 101 -0.52 0.82 13.09
N LEU A 102 -1.42 -0.09 13.46
CA LEU A 102 -1.06 -1.44 13.87
C LEU A 102 -0.38 -2.20 12.73
N LEU A 103 -0.89 -2.08 11.49
CA LEU A 103 -0.26 -2.67 10.32
C LEU A 103 1.09 -2.02 9.99
N ALA A 104 1.26 -0.72 10.21
CA ALA A 104 2.52 -0.02 9.96
C ALA A 104 3.59 -0.49 10.95
N VAL A 105 3.26 -0.56 12.24
CA VAL A 105 4.13 -1.10 13.29
C VAL A 105 4.42 -2.58 13.04
N GLY A 106 3.41 -3.38 12.68
CA GLY A 106 3.57 -4.79 12.34
C GLY A 106 4.51 -5.00 11.16
N THR A 107 4.41 -4.16 10.12
CA THR A 107 5.32 -4.18 8.96
C THR A 107 6.76 -3.88 9.37
N LEU A 108 6.97 -2.87 10.23
CA LEU A 108 8.29 -2.57 10.79
C LEU A 108 8.82 -3.75 11.63
N ALA A 109 7.98 -4.35 12.46
CA ALA A 109 8.36 -5.50 13.27
C ALA A 109 8.80 -6.68 12.40
N VAL A 110 8.06 -7.02 11.34
CA VAL A 110 8.44 -8.07 10.38
C VAL A 110 9.81 -7.77 9.76
N TYR A 111 10.06 -6.51 9.37
CA TYR A 111 11.35 -6.10 8.82
C TYR A 111 12.51 -6.26 9.83
N PHE A 112 12.39 -5.65 11.02
CA PHE A 112 13.46 -5.63 12.01
C PHE A 112 13.71 -6.98 12.68
N LEU A 113 12.71 -7.86 12.73
CA LEU A 113 12.85 -9.23 13.24
C LEU A 113 13.37 -10.20 12.15
N GLY A 114 13.72 -9.72 10.96
CA GLY A 114 14.29 -10.53 9.89
C GLY A 114 13.29 -11.46 9.19
N GLY A 115 11.99 -11.11 9.20
CA GLY A 115 10.92 -11.93 8.61
C GLY A 115 11.09 -12.16 7.11
N PHE A 116 11.74 -11.24 6.40
CA PHE A 116 12.05 -11.37 4.98
C PHE A 116 13.13 -12.41 4.68
N ASP A 117 14.00 -12.81 5.62
CA ASP A 117 15.15 -13.64 5.26
C ASP A 117 14.83 -15.14 5.17
N LYS A 118 13.68 -15.61 5.72
CA LYS A 118 13.34 -17.04 5.77
C LYS A 118 12.36 -17.51 4.68
N LEU A 119 11.39 -16.67 4.30
CA LEU A 119 10.27 -17.05 3.43
C LEU A 119 10.24 -16.25 2.13
N SER A 120 11.38 -15.70 1.71
CA SER A 120 11.42 -14.84 0.53
C SER A 120 12.70 -14.98 -0.28
N VAL A 121 12.71 -14.35 -1.47
CA VAL A 121 13.90 -14.32 -2.33
C VAL A 121 14.91 -13.22 -1.92
N ASN A 122 14.74 -12.58 -0.75
CA ASN A 122 15.61 -11.50 -0.26
C ASN A 122 17.09 -11.91 -0.21
N GLY A 123 17.38 -13.16 0.19
CA GLY A 123 18.75 -13.68 0.24
C GLY A 123 19.41 -13.63 -1.14
N TRP A 124 18.73 -14.14 -2.17
CA TRP A 124 19.22 -14.06 -3.56
C TRP A 124 19.31 -12.61 -4.06
N TRP A 125 18.32 -11.78 -3.72
CA TRP A 125 18.30 -10.37 -4.13
C TRP A 125 19.48 -9.56 -3.59
N LYS A 126 19.81 -9.74 -2.31
CA LYS A 126 20.96 -9.08 -1.65
C LYS A 126 22.30 -9.46 -2.29
N GLU A 127 22.38 -10.60 -2.98
CA GLU A 127 23.60 -11.03 -3.67
C GLU A 127 23.86 -10.30 -5.00
N LEU A 128 22.85 -9.63 -5.58
CA LEU A 128 22.98 -8.94 -6.85
C LEU A 128 24.01 -7.79 -6.77
N PRO A 129 24.90 -7.62 -7.78
CA PRO A 129 25.92 -6.56 -7.76
C PRO A 129 25.34 -5.15 -7.59
N LEU A 130 24.16 -4.92 -8.15
CA LEU A 130 23.45 -3.64 -8.03
C LEU A 130 23.01 -3.37 -6.58
N VAL A 131 22.51 -4.38 -5.86
CA VAL A 131 22.04 -4.25 -4.47
C VAL A 131 23.21 -4.08 -3.51
N LYS A 132 24.33 -4.79 -3.76
CA LYS A 132 25.58 -4.56 -3.03
C LYS A 132 26.12 -3.15 -3.23
N ARG A 133 25.96 -2.58 -4.43
CA ARG A 133 26.35 -1.20 -4.75
C ARG A 133 25.41 -0.16 -4.13
N PHE A 134 24.11 -0.46 -4.05
CA PHE A 134 23.08 0.41 -3.51
C PHE A 134 22.31 -0.29 -2.38
N PRO A 135 22.81 -0.22 -1.12
CA PRO A 135 22.20 -0.93 0.03
C PRO A 135 20.76 -0.50 0.39
N ILE A 136 20.26 0.57 -0.22
CA ILE A 136 18.85 0.97 -0.09
C ILE A 136 17.90 0.07 -0.88
N LEU A 137 18.42 -0.64 -1.89
CA LEU A 137 17.68 -1.63 -2.66
C LEU A 137 17.56 -2.98 -1.94
N GLY A 138 18.25 -3.17 -0.80
CA GLY A 138 18.19 -4.40 0.00
C GLY A 138 16.94 -4.52 0.84
#